data_AF-A0A2E9IJE3-F1
#
_entry.id   AF-A0A2E9IJE3-F1
#
_cell.length_a   1.000
_cell.length_b   1.000
_cell.length_c   1.000
_cell.angle_alpha   90.00
_cell.angle_beta   90.00
_cell.angle_gamma   90.00
#
_symmetry.space_group_name_H-M   'P 1'
#
loop_
_entity.id
_entity.type
_entity.pdbx_description
1 polymer ?
#
loop_
_entity_poly.entity_id
_entity_poly.type
_entity_poly.pdbx_seq_one_letter_code
_entity_poly.pdbx_strand_id
1 'polypeptide(L)'
;MTEEELIALGDDSESLLNSGSFTRVINTLVDASFQAFVNTEPEDNAGRERSYSHYRALVDITNTLRQQIAVRDEINTKNDEDNTTGNSDQED
;
A
#
# COMPACT_ATOMS: atom_id res chain seq x y z
N MET A 1 -13.34 12.33 2.72
CA MET A 1 -12.13 12.38 3.55
C MET A 1 -11.58 13.78 3.49
N THR A 2 -11.21 14.35 4.64
CA THR A 2 -10.46 15.60 4.71
C THR A 2 -9.00 15.34 4.32
N GLU A 3 -8.26 16.41 4.07
CA GLU A 3 -6.82 16.32 3.80
C GLU A 3 -6.05 15.71 4.98
N GLU A 4 -6.36 16.13 6.21
CA GLU A 4 -5.79 15.58 7.43
C GLU A 4 -6.07 14.06 7.57
N GLU A 5 -7.27 13.61 7.21
CA GLU A 5 -7.61 12.18 7.18
C GLU A 5 -6.81 11.40 6.11
N LEU A 6 -6.51 12.01 4.96
CA LEU A 6 -5.70 11.39 3.91
C LEU A 6 -4.23 11.29 4.32
N ILE A 7 -3.71 12.32 4.99
CA ILE A 7 -2.35 12.31 5.55
C ILE A 7 -2.22 11.21 6.60
N ALA A 8 -3.13 11.18 7.57
CA ALA A 8 -3.15 10.17 8.62
C ALA A 8 -3.25 8.74 8.04
N LEU A 9 -4.06 8.55 6.99
CA LEU A 9 -4.15 7.25 6.31
C LEU A 9 -2.84 6.85 5.62
N GLY A 10 -2.12 7.81 5.02
CA GLY A 10 -0.78 7.55 4.47
C GLY A 10 0.23 7.19 5.55
N ASP A 11 0.21 7.87 6.69
CA ASP A 11 1.09 7.59 7.84
C ASP A 11 0.84 6.21 8.45
N ASP A 12 -0.43 5.85 8.64
CA ASP A 12 -0.82 4.51 9.10
C ASP A 12 -0.34 3.43 8.13
N SER A 13 -0.48 3.67 6.82
CA SER A 13 -0.05 2.75 5.78
C SER A 13 1.46 2.61 5.69
N GLU A 14 2.21 3.69 5.86
CA GLU A 14 3.67 3.63 5.96
C GLU A 14 4.11 2.86 7.22
N SER A 15 3.48 3.12 8.36
CA SER A 15 3.73 2.40 9.61
C SER A 15 3.50 0.90 9.47
N LEU A 16 2.40 0.49 8.80
CA LEU A 16 2.13 -0.92 8.49
C LEU A 16 3.20 -1.53 7.58
N LEU A 17 3.55 -0.87 6.47
CA LEU A 17 4.55 -1.40 5.54
C LEU A 17 5.96 -1.50 6.15
N ASN A 18 6.30 -0.60 7.09
CA ASN A 18 7.56 -0.60 7.82
C ASN A 18 7.56 -1.53 9.04
N SER A 19 6.41 -2.10 9.43
CA SER A 19 6.30 -3.06 10.52
C SER A 19 6.87 -4.42 10.10
N GLY A 20 8.03 -4.78 10.66
CA GLY A 20 8.66 -6.08 10.37
C GLY A 20 7.78 -7.30 10.67
N SER A 21 6.83 -7.19 11.61
CA SER A 21 5.84 -8.23 11.88
C SER A 21 4.83 -8.37 10.74
N PHE A 22 4.31 -7.24 10.25
CA PHE A 22 3.37 -7.21 9.12
C PHE A 22 4.02 -7.77 7.86
N THR A 23 5.21 -7.29 7.51
CA THR A 23 5.97 -7.76 6.33
C THR A 23 6.19 -9.27 6.38
N ARG A 24 6.58 -9.81 7.55
CA ARG A 24 6.81 -11.26 7.72
C ARG A 24 5.53 -12.07 7.48
N VAL A 25 4.40 -11.61 8.02
CA VAL A 25 3.11 -12.29 7.87
C VAL A 25 2.64 -12.24 6.40
N ILE A 26 2.68 -11.07 5.76
CA ILE A 26 2.29 -10.93 4.34
C ILE A 26 3.16 -11.81 3.45
N ASN A 27 4.49 -11.82 3.64
CA ASN A 27 5.38 -12.69 2.86
C ASN A 27 5.05 -14.17 3.05
N THR A 28 4.77 -14.59 4.29
CA THR A 28 4.36 -15.97 4.58
C THR A 28 3.06 -16.35 3.85
N LEU A 29 2.09 -15.43 3.79
CA LEU A 29 0.83 -15.64 3.08
C LEU A 29 1.00 -15.66 1.55
N VAL A 30 1.89 -14.80 1.04
CA VAL A 30 2.27 -14.78 -0.39
C VAL A 30 2.92 -16.10 -0.77
N ASP A 31 3.89 -16.56 0.00
CA ASP A 31 4.56 -17.84 -0.24
C ASP A 31 3.57 -19.00 -0.17
N ALA A 32 2.69 -19.02 0.84
CA ALA A 32 1.67 -20.05 0.98
C ALA A 32 0.68 -20.09 -0.19
N SER A 33 0.19 -18.93 -0.65
CA SER A 33 -0.71 -18.85 -1.80
C SER A 33 -0.03 -19.26 -3.11
N PHE A 34 1.24 -18.90 -3.29
CA PHE A 34 2.04 -19.34 -4.42
C PHE A 34 2.26 -20.86 -4.40
N GLN A 35 2.64 -21.43 -3.26
CA GLN A 35 2.80 -22.88 -3.10
C GLN A 35 1.48 -23.62 -3.35
N ALA A 36 0.35 -23.10 -2.85
CA ALA A 36 -0.95 -23.68 -3.15
C ALA A 36 -1.25 -23.68 -4.65
N PHE A 37 -0.95 -22.57 -5.35
CA PHE A 37 -1.17 -22.44 -6.79
C PHE A 37 -0.34 -23.44 -7.61
N VAL A 38 0.97 -23.52 -7.37
CA VAL A 38 1.87 -24.38 -8.18
C VAL A 38 1.67 -25.87 -7.92
N ASN A 39 1.09 -26.24 -6.77
CA ASN A 39 0.75 -27.62 -6.42
C ASN A 39 -0.70 -27.99 -6.78
N THR A 40 -1.42 -27.17 -7.53
CA THR A 40 -2.74 -27.55 -8.04
C THR A 40 -2.64 -28.59 -9.15
N GLU A 41 -3.50 -29.60 -9.10
CA GLU A 41 -3.58 -30.61 -10.15
C GLU A 41 -4.05 -29.97 -11.48
N PRO A 42 -3.64 -30.52 -12.64
CA PRO A 42 -4.05 -29.99 -13.95
C PRO A 42 -5.57 -29.81 -14.09
N GLU A 43 -6.35 -30.75 -13.57
CA GLU A 43 -7.81 -30.76 -13.58
C GLU A 43 -8.47 -29.84 -12.54
N ASP A 44 -7.75 -29.44 -11.48
CA ASP A 44 -8.28 -28.59 -10.41
C ASP A 44 -8.24 -27.11 -10.78
N ASN A 45 -9.03 -26.75 -11.80
CA ASN A 45 -9.14 -25.37 -12.27
C ASN A 45 -9.67 -24.43 -11.19
N ALA A 46 -10.63 -24.89 -10.38
CA ALA A 46 -11.24 -24.07 -9.33
C ALA A 46 -10.27 -23.79 -8.18
N GLY A 47 -9.50 -24.80 -7.73
CA GLY A 47 -8.46 -24.62 -6.72
C GLY A 47 -7.33 -23.71 -7.20
N ARG A 48 -6.98 -23.81 -8.50
CA ARG A 48 -5.97 -22.95 -9.12
C ARG A 48 -6.41 -21.49 -9.17
N GLU A 49 -7.63 -21.22 -9.64
CA GLU A 49 -8.20 -19.87 -9.69
C GLU A 49 -8.32 -19.24 -8.30
N ARG A 50 -8.76 -20.04 -7.32
CA ARG A 50 -8.84 -19.61 -5.91
C ARG A 50 -7.48 -19.21 -5.35
N SER A 51 -6.47 -20.06 -5.55
CA SER A 51 -5.10 -19.81 -5.04
C SER A 51 -4.48 -18.57 -5.68
N TYR A 52 -4.67 -18.41 -7.00
CA TYR A 52 -4.28 -17.20 -7.72
C TYR A 52 -4.97 -15.94 -7.16
N SER A 53 -6.28 -16.01 -6.93
CA SER A 53 -7.05 -14.89 -6.39
C SER A 53 -6.57 -14.48 -4.99
N HIS A 54 -6.19 -15.45 -4.15
CA HIS A 54 -5.61 -15.17 -2.84
C HIS A 54 -4.26 -14.46 -2.94
N TYR A 55 -3.35 -14.96 -3.79
CA TYR A 55 -2.08 -14.28 -4.06
C TYR A 55 -2.31 -12.84 -4.54
N ARG A 56 -3.24 -12.67 -5.51
CA ARG A 56 -3.54 -11.36 -6.09
C ARG A 56 -4.07 -10.38 -5.06
N ALA A 57 -4.97 -10.82 -4.18
CA ALA A 57 -5.52 -10.00 -3.11
C ALA A 57 -4.42 -9.47 -2.15
N LEU A 58 -3.42 -10.29 -1.80
CA LEU A 58 -2.31 -9.86 -0.95
C LEU A 58 -1.43 -8.80 -1.62
N VAL A 59 -1.17 -8.98 -2.92
CA VAL A 59 -0.45 -8.00 -3.73
C VAL A 59 -1.26 -6.69 -3.81
N ASP A 60 -2.57 -6.78 -4.00
CA ASP A 60 -3.45 -5.61 -4.10
C ASP A 60 -3.49 -4.82 -2.78
N ILE A 61 -3.56 -5.48 -1.63
CA ILE A 61 -3.46 -4.81 -0.32
C ILE A 61 -2.17 -4.00 -0.22
N THR A 62 -1.03 -4.61 -0.56
CA THR A 62 0.28 -3.93 -0.51
C THR A 62 0.33 -2.73 -1.44
N ASN A 63 -0.28 -2.84 -2.63
CA ASN A 63 -0.35 -1.74 -3.58
C ASN A 63 -1.28 -0.61 -3.09
N THR A 64 -2.41 -0.94 -2.45
CA THR A 64 -3.29 0.06 -1.85
C THR A 64 -2.58 0.85 -0.76
N LEU A 65 -1.81 0.19 0.12
CA LEU A 65 -1.03 0.88 1.16
C LEU A 65 -0.01 1.84 0.53
N ARG A 66 0.69 1.41 -0.52
CA ARG A 66 1.65 2.27 -1.25
C ARG A 66 0.97 3.46 -1.93
N GLN A 67 -0.22 3.26 -2.49
CA GLN A 67 -0.99 4.34 -3.11
C GLN A 67 -1.40 5.39 -2.07
N GLN A 68 -1.79 4.97 -0.87
CA GLN A 68 -2.16 5.89 0.21
C GLN A 68 -0.96 6.73 0.66
N ILE A 69 0.23 6.12 0.75
CA ILE A 69 1.49 6.83 1.02
C ILE A 69 1.77 7.87 -0.06
N ALA A 70 1.66 7.49 -1.34
CA ALA A 70 1.89 8.43 -2.44
C ALA A 70 0.93 9.62 -2.44
N VAL A 71 -0.34 9.40 -2.06
CA VAL A 71 -1.33 10.48 -1.92
C VAL A 71 -0.94 11.43 -0.79
N ARG A 72 -0.53 10.91 0.38
CA ARG A 72 -0.02 11.75 1.47
C ARG A 72 1.21 12.55 1.03
N ASP A 73 2.17 11.91 0.38
CA ASP A 73 3.41 12.56 -0.05
C ASP A 73 3.13 13.70 -1.05
N GLU A 74 2.17 13.50 -1.95
CA GLU A 74 1.70 14.55 -2.88
C GLU A 74 1.05 15.73 -2.13
N ILE A 75 0.25 15.46 -1.10
CA ILE A 75 -0.38 16.51 -0.27
C ILE A 75 0.69 17.31 0.50
N ASN A 76 1.60 16.62 1.18
CA ASN A 76 2.66 17.27 1.95
C ASN A 76 3.54 18.16 1.05
N THR A 77 3.87 17.67 -0.15
CA THR A 77 4.63 18.44 -1.14
C THR A 77 3.91 19.73 -1.54
N LYS A 78 2.60 19.67 -1.80
CA LYS A 78 1.80 20.88 -2.13
C LYS A 78 1.76 21.87 -0.97
N ASN A 79 1.59 21.38 0.26
CA ASN A 79 1.57 22.23 1.45
C ASN A 79 2.91 22.93 1.70
N ASP A 80 4.02 22.27 1.38
CA ASP A 80 5.36 22.86 1.49
C ASP A 80 5.60 23.95 0.42
N GLU A 81 5.10 23.75 -0.81
CA GLU A 81 5.15 24.74 -1.90
C GLU A 81 4.31 26.00 -1.59
N ASP A 82 3.11 25.82 -1.03
CA ASP A 82 2.23 26.93 -0.65
C ASP A 82 2.83 27.76 0.50
N ASN A 83 3.43 27.10 1.50
CA ASN A 83 4.08 27.78 2.63
C ASN A 83 5.35 28.54 2.22
N THR A 84 6.09 28.05 1.22
CA THR A 84 7.32 28.71 0.74
C THR A 84 7.03 29.91 -0.16
N THR A 85 5.95 29.89 -0.93
CA THR A 85 5.56 31.00 -1.81
C THR A 85 4.92 32.16 -1.03
N GLY A 86 4.20 31.88 0.07
CA GLY A 86 3.59 32.92 0.90
C GLY A 86 4.58 33.81 1.68
N ASN A 87 5.84 33.40 1.80
CA ASN A 87 6.86 34.12 2.58
C ASN A 87 7.75 35.04 1.71
N SER A 88 7.61 35.02 0.38
CA SER A 88 8.39 35.88 -0.53
C SER A 88 7.74 37.22 -0.86
N ASP A 89 6.50 37.46 -0.45
CA ASP A 89 5.73 38.67 -0.78
C ASP A 89 5.74 39.74 0.36
N GLN A 90 6.61 39.58 1.37
CA GLN A 90 6.73 40.53 2.51
C GLN A 90 8.05 41.31 2.57
N GLU A 91 8.93 41.17 1.58
CA GLU A 91 10.11 42.01 1.42
C GLU A 91 9.93 42.97 0.24
N ASP A 92 9.27 44.11 0.48
CA ASP A 92 9.57 45.45 -0.08
C ASP A 92 8.55 46.52 0.37
#